data_AF-A0AB74DC71-F1
#
_entry.id   AF-A0AB74DC71-F1
#
_cell.length_a   1.000
_cell.length_b   1.000
_cell.length_c   1.000
_cell.angle_alpha   90.00
_cell.angle_beta   90.00
_cell.angle_gamma   90.00
#
_symmetry.space_group_name_H-M   'P 1'
#
loop_
_entity.id
_entity.type
_entity.pdbx_description
1 polymer ?
#
loop_
_entity_poly.entity_id
_entity_poly.type
_entity_poly.pdbx_seq_one_letter_code
_entity_poly.pdbx_strand_id
1 'polypeptide(L)'
;MSHMKTDVVVIGAGIVGAACAHELAQRGLRVLVLDDASGGATGAGMGHLVAMDDNAAELALSHFSIELWRGLSGVMPEGCAYRNCGTLWLAADSNEMDLARAKQATLAAHGVAGELVDSGVLAALEPMLRAGLGGALRIPGDGILYAPVTANWLLQRVPGIVLRRDKVVAVDGPSVTLANGGVLRAERVVVANGVAARTLLPELPLRPKKGHLLITDRYPGCVSHQLVELGYAASAHASDGTSVAFNVQPRPTGQLLIGSSRQFDTEDPRVEPPVLARMLRRAVGYLPALADLNGIRSWTGFRAASPDGLPLLGEHPARPGVWLAVGHEGLGVTTAPGSARLVAAQMFGERPPIDVEPYLPGRFLSTSPVVGVLS
;
A
#
# COMPACT_ATOMS: atom_id res chain seq x y z
N MET A 1 -32.56 -21.96 -9.92
CA MET A 1 -31.63 -20.88 -10.32
C MET A 1 -30.25 -21.50 -10.44
N SER A 2 -29.67 -21.58 -11.65
CA SER A 2 -28.38 -22.22 -11.84
C SER A 2 -27.32 -21.51 -10.99
N HIS A 3 -26.76 -22.18 -9.99
CA HIS A 3 -25.60 -21.67 -9.27
C HIS A 3 -24.49 -21.43 -10.28
N MET A 4 -24.23 -20.17 -10.63
CA MET A 4 -23.01 -19.81 -11.35
C MET A 4 -21.85 -20.28 -10.47
N LYS A 5 -21.19 -21.37 -10.89
CA LYS A 5 -20.06 -21.95 -10.16
C LYS A 5 -19.01 -20.85 -9.99
N THR A 6 -18.65 -20.55 -8.74
CA THR A 6 -17.63 -19.57 -8.39
C THR A 6 -16.34 -20.34 -8.12
N ASP A 7 -15.27 -20.00 -8.81
CA ASP A 7 -13.99 -20.71 -8.65
C ASP A 7 -13.23 -20.13 -7.44
N VAL A 8 -13.24 -18.81 -7.29
CA VAL A 8 -12.58 -18.11 -6.17
C VAL A 8 -13.48 -17.04 -5.56
N VAL A 9 -13.54 -16.98 -4.24
CA VAL A 9 -14.07 -15.82 -3.51
C VAL A 9 -12.91 -14.95 -3.03
N VAL A 10 -12.95 -13.65 -3.30
CA VAL A 10 -12.02 -12.67 -2.74
C VAL A 10 -12.78 -11.81 -1.71
N ILE A 11 -12.27 -11.74 -0.49
CA ILE A 11 -12.84 -10.95 0.60
C ILE A 11 -12.08 -9.63 0.68
N GLY A 12 -12.75 -8.52 0.38
CA GLY A 12 -12.17 -7.18 0.30
C GLY A 12 -11.98 -6.71 -1.15
N ALA A 13 -12.56 -5.56 -1.48
CA ALA A 13 -12.48 -4.88 -2.77
C ALA A 13 -11.52 -3.67 -2.74
N GLY A 14 -10.65 -3.59 -1.71
CA GLY A 14 -9.52 -2.67 -1.71
C GLY A 14 -8.52 -2.99 -2.82
N ILE A 15 -7.51 -2.14 -3.02
CA ILE A 15 -6.57 -2.22 -4.14
C ILE A 15 -5.88 -3.60 -4.27
N VAL A 16 -5.54 -4.23 -3.15
CA VAL A 16 -4.93 -5.57 -3.12
C VAL A 16 -5.93 -6.65 -3.56
N GLY A 17 -7.12 -6.67 -2.98
CA GLY A 17 -8.16 -7.63 -3.37
C GLY A 17 -8.61 -7.45 -4.82
N ALA A 18 -8.72 -6.21 -5.29
CA ALA A 18 -8.99 -5.90 -6.69
C ALA A 18 -7.88 -6.40 -7.63
N ALA A 19 -6.61 -6.25 -7.25
CA ALA A 19 -5.49 -6.80 -8.03
C ALA A 19 -5.50 -8.32 -8.05
N CYS A 20 -5.76 -8.99 -6.92
CA CYS A 20 -5.93 -10.44 -6.86
C CYS A 20 -7.09 -10.91 -7.75
N ALA A 21 -8.26 -10.28 -7.66
CA ALA A 21 -9.41 -10.62 -8.49
C ALA A 21 -9.11 -10.43 -9.99
N HIS A 22 -8.45 -9.34 -10.35
CA HIS A 22 -8.03 -9.05 -11.71
C HIS A 22 -7.09 -10.12 -12.27
N GLU A 23 -6.02 -10.43 -11.53
CA GLU A 23 -4.99 -11.38 -11.94
C GLU A 23 -5.53 -12.82 -12.07
N LEU A 24 -6.45 -13.22 -11.18
CA LEU A 24 -7.10 -14.53 -11.21
C LEU A 24 -8.12 -14.64 -12.36
N ALA A 25 -8.90 -13.59 -12.61
CA ALA A 25 -9.83 -13.54 -13.73
C ALA A 25 -9.11 -13.51 -15.09
N GLN A 26 -7.95 -12.87 -15.19
CA GLN A 26 -7.09 -12.93 -16.37
C GLN A 26 -6.62 -14.35 -16.71
N ARG A 27 -6.53 -15.25 -15.71
CA ARG A 27 -6.26 -16.68 -15.89
C ARG A 27 -7.51 -17.53 -16.09
N GLY A 28 -8.66 -16.89 -16.32
CA GLY A 28 -9.91 -17.57 -16.65
C GLY A 28 -10.72 -18.06 -15.46
N LEU A 29 -10.35 -17.73 -14.22
CA LEU A 29 -11.18 -18.05 -13.05
C LEU A 29 -12.37 -17.11 -12.94
N ARG A 30 -13.51 -17.64 -12.49
CA ARG A 30 -14.66 -16.82 -12.10
C ARG A 30 -14.50 -16.40 -10.65
N VAL A 31 -14.41 -15.10 -10.44
CA VAL A 31 -14.11 -14.49 -9.16
C VAL A 31 -15.33 -13.77 -8.62
N LEU A 32 -15.74 -14.11 -7.40
CA LEU A 32 -16.70 -13.33 -6.63
C LEU A 32 -15.97 -12.49 -5.59
N VAL A 33 -16.06 -11.17 -5.70
CA VAL A 33 -15.51 -10.23 -4.73
C VAL A 33 -16.60 -9.82 -3.76
N LEU A 34 -16.35 -9.98 -2.46
CA LEU A 34 -17.27 -9.62 -1.37
C LEU A 34 -16.66 -8.47 -0.56
N ASP A 35 -17.39 -7.35 -0.46
CA ASP A 35 -16.97 -6.18 0.31
C ASP A 35 -18.20 -5.44 0.88
N ASP A 36 -18.16 -4.99 2.12
CA ASP A 36 -19.30 -4.30 2.76
C ASP A 36 -19.34 -2.78 2.48
N ALA A 37 -18.32 -2.27 1.77
CA ALA A 37 -18.04 -0.87 1.48
C ALA A 37 -17.91 0.00 2.75
N SER A 38 -17.43 -0.58 3.85
CA SER A 38 -17.07 0.16 5.07
C SER A 38 -15.84 1.07 4.90
N GLY A 39 -15.12 0.94 3.78
CA GLY A 39 -13.92 1.69 3.47
C GLY A 39 -12.66 0.97 3.93
N GLY A 40 -11.53 1.68 4.01
CA GLY A 40 -10.27 1.11 4.45
C GLY A 40 -9.04 1.87 3.93
N ALA A 41 -7.87 1.26 4.09
CA ALA A 41 -6.59 1.87 3.73
C ALA A 41 -6.52 2.35 2.26
N THR A 42 -7.20 1.66 1.34
CA THR A 42 -7.28 2.05 -0.08
C THR A 42 -7.90 3.44 -0.27
N GLY A 43 -8.94 3.77 0.50
CA GLY A 43 -9.61 5.08 0.45
C GLY A 43 -8.90 6.18 1.24
N ALA A 44 -8.11 5.80 2.25
CA ALA A 44 -7.44 6.74 3.13
C ALA A 44 -6.00 7.05 2.72
N GLY A 45 -5.32 6.15 2.01
CA GLY A 45 -3.90 6.24 1.69
C GLY A 45 -3.55 7.26 0.60
N MET A 46 -2.25 7.51 0.44
CA MET A 46 -1.77 8.55 -0.47
C MET A 46 -1.65 8.12 -1.95
N GLY A 47 -1.59 6.82 -2.20
CA GLY A 47 -1.51 6.27 -3.55
C GLY A 47 -0.09 6.18 -4.11
N HIS A 48 0.92 6.08 -3.24
CA HIS A 48 2.32 5.91 -3.60
C HIS A 48 2.57 4.68 -4.49
N LEU A 49 3.44 4.87 -5.47
CA LEU A 49 4.18 3.86 -6.22
C LEU A 49 5.67 4.15 -5.99
N VAL A 50 6.27 3.52 -4.98
CA VAL A 50 7.63 3.85 -4.53
C VAL A 50 8.47 2.60 -4.34
N ALA A 51 9.67 2.57 -4.92
CA ALA A 51 10.64 1.53 -4.62
C ALA A 51 11.23 1.76 -3.23
N MET A 52 11.10 0.76 -2.34
CA MET A 52 11.58 0.82 -0.96
C MET A 52 12.65 -0.23 -0.74
N ASP A 53 13.70 0.11 -0.02
CA ASP A 53 14.91 -0.69 0.17
C ASP A 53 15.21 -0.95 1.65
N ASP A 54 14.19 -0.96 2.52
CA ASP A 54 14.37 -1.30 3.93
C ASP A 54 14.93 -2.73 4.08
N ASN A 55 14.59 -3.62 3.14
CA ASN A 55 15.24 -4.91 2.94
C ASN A 55 15.13 -5.38 1.48
N ALA A 56 15.91 -6.41 1.12
CA ALA A 56 15.97 -6.93 -0.25
C ALA A 56 14.63 -7.50 -0.78
N ALA A 57 13.82 -8.12 0.09
CA ALA A 57 12.52 -8.64 -0.31
C ALA A 57 11.53 -7.50 -0.59
N GLU A 58 11.46 -6.51 0.30
CA GLU A 58 10.62 -5.33 0.06
C GLU A 58 10.98 -4.61 -1.25
N LEU A 59 12.27 -4.47 -1.55
CA LEU A 59 12.75 -3.91 -2.81
C LEU A 59 12.35 -4.76 -4.01
N ALA A 60 12.54 -6.08 -3.95
CA ALA A 60 12.17 -6.98 -5.01
C ALA A 60 10.67 -6.89 -5.34
N LEU A 61 9.81 -6.92 -4.32
CA LEU A 61 8.35 -6.84 -4.51
C LEU A 61 7.90 -5.45 -4.99
N SER A 62 8.39 -4.38 -4.37
CA SER A 62 8.00 -3.01 -4.74
C SER A 62 8.46 -2.68 -6.15
N HIS A 63 9.71 -2.99 -6.51
CA HIS A 63 10.24 -2.76 -7.85
C HIS A 63 9.45 -3.52 -8.91
N PHE A 64 9.29 -4.84 -8.74
CA PHE A 64 8.52 -5.68 -9.67
C PHE A 64 7.08 -5.16 -9.84
N SER A 65 6.43 -4.79 -8.74
CA SER A 65 5.06 -4.32 -8.78
C SER A 65 4.91 -2.95 -9.45
N ILE A 66 5.90 -2.07 -9.34
CA ILE A 66 5.91 -0.78 -10.05
C ILE A 66 6.05 -1.00 -11.56
N GLU A 67 6.85 -1.95 -12.01
CA GLU A 67 6.94 -2.31 -13.43
C GLU A 67 5.59 -2.76 -13.98
N LEU A 68 4.85 -3.58 -13.23
CA LEU A 68 3.48 -3.98 -13.59
C LEU A 68 2.53 -2.79 -13.69
N TRP A 69 2.60 -1.84 -12.73
CA TRP A 69 1.81 -0.61 -12.80
C TRP A 69 2.16 0.23 -14.03
N ARG A 70 3.45 0.38 -14.35
CA ARG A 70 3.89 1.07 -15.57
C ARG A 70 3.36 0.39 -16.83
N GLY A 71 3.36 -0.94 -16.88
CA GLY A 71 2.78 -1.72 -17.98
C GLY A 71 1.28 -1.49 -18.18
N LEU A 72 0.56 -1.10 -17.12
CA LEU A 72 -0.86 -0.74 -17.18
C LEU A 72 -1.13 0.74 -17.45
N SER A 73 -0.12 1.61 -17.32
CA SER A 73 -0.31 3.07 -17.35
C SER A 73 -0.97 3.59 -18.64
N GLY A 74 -0.60 3.04 -19.81
CA GLY A 74 -1.13 3.47 -21.11
C GLY A 74 -2.61 3.17 -21.34
N VAL A 75 -3.23 2.37 -20.47
CA VAL A 75 -4.64 1.96 -20.55
C VAL A 75 -5.45 2.35 -19.32
N MET A 76 -4.82 3.04 -18.36
CA MET A 76 -5.52 3.55 -17.18
C MET A 76 -6.37 4.77 -17.57
N PRO A 77 -7.65 4.80 -17.16
CA PRO A 77 -8.47 6.00 -17.27
C PRO A 77 -7.88 7.15 -16.46
N GLU A 78 -8.14 8.38 -16.90
CA GLU A 78 -7.67 9.59 -16.21
C GLU A 78 -8.13 9.67 -14.75
N GLY A 79 -9.30 9.08 -14.42
CA GLY A 79 -9.80 8.99 -13.05
C GLY A 79 -8.91 8.16 -12.10
N CYS A 80 -8.08 7.26 -12.63
CA CYS A 80 -7.05 6.57 -11.84
C CYS A 80 -5.93 7.54 -11.42
N ALA A 81 -5.86 8.73 -12.01
CA ALA A 81 -4.92 9.80 -11.65
C ALA A 81 -3.46 9.32 -11.59
N TYR A 82 -3.09 8.37 -12.46
CA TYR A 82 -1.73 7.85 -12.53
C TYR A 82 -0.79 8.95 -13.04
N ARG A 83 0.33 9.15 -12.35
CA ARG A 83 1.42 10.01 -12.81
C ARG A 83 2.75 9.37 -12.45
N ASN A 84 3.62 9.23 -13.45
CA ASN A 84 5.02 8.91 -13.26
C ASN A 84 5.77 10.22 -12.97
N CYS A 85 5.62 10.71 -11.74
CA CYS A 85 6.20 11.96 -11.29
C CYS A 85 7.55 11.78 -10.56
N GLY A 86 8.00 10.54 -10.36
CA GLY A 86 9.18 10.22 -9.59
C GLY A 86 9.06 10.58 -8.10
N THR A 87 10.09 10.20 -7.35
CA THR A 87 10.26 10.57 -5.93
C THR A 87 11.57 11.33 -5.77
N LEU A 88 11.55 12.42 -5.01
CA LEU A 88 12.73 13.09 -4.49
C LEU A 88 12.86 12.76 -3.01
N TRP A 89 13.86 11.93 -2.67
CA TRP A 89 14.29 11.68 -1.30
C TRP A 89 15.23 12.80 -0.87
N LEU A 90 14.70 13.76 -0.11
CA LEU A 90 15.36 15.01 0.23
C LEU A 90 16.39 14.80 1.33
N ALA A 91 17.63 15.20 1.06
CA ALA A 91 18.69 15.28 2.03
C ALA A 91 18.71 16.68 2.67
N ALA A 92 18.51 16.75 3.98
CA ALA A 92 18.49 17.98 4.74
C ALA A 92 19.85 18.70 4.73
N ASP A 93 20.95 17.93 4.67
CA ASP A 93 22.33 18.40 4.73
C ASP A 93 23.30 17.46 3.98
N SER A 94 24.61 17.71 4.10
CA SER A 94 25.66 16.92 3.45
C SER A 94 25.76 15.49 3.98
N ASN A 95 25.45 15.25 5.26
CA ASN A 95 25.51 13.90 5.84
C ASN A 95 24.37 13.05 5.27
N GLU A 96 23.17 13.63 5.13
CA GLU A 96 22.07 12.95 4.46
C GLU A 96 22.35 12.72 2.96
N MET A 97 23.19 13.52 2.31
CA MET A 97 23.62 13.23 0.93
C MET A 97 24.49 11.96 0.82
N ASP A 98 25.22 11.59 1.88
CA ASP A 98 25.94 10.30 1.91
C ASP A 98 24.97 9.12 2.09
N LEU A 99 23.91 9.30 2.88
CA LEU A 99 22.81 8.34 2.94
C LEU A 99 22.12 8.20 1.57
N ALA A 100 21.94 9.31 0.85
CA ALA A 100 21.36 9.30 -0.49
C ALA A 100 22.24 8.52 -1.48
N ARG A 101 23.57 8.69 -1.40
CA ARG A 101 24.55 7.90 -2.17
C ARG A 101 24.46 6.41 -1.85
N ALA A 102 24.39 6.05 -0.56
CA ALA A 102 24.27 4.65 -0.14
C ALA A 102 22.97 4.02 -0.66
N LYS A 103 21.83 4.72 -0.49
CA LYS A 103 20.52 4.29 -1.01
C LYS A 103 20.55 4.13 -2.54
N GLN A 104 21.16 5.06 -3.28
CA GLN A 104 21.33 4.95 -4.73
C GLN A 104 22.11 3.68 -5.11
N ALA A 105 23.21 3.38 -4.41
CA ALA A 105 24.01 2.18 -4.68
C ALA A 105 23.22 0.89 -4.42
N THR A 106 22.47 0.81 -3.31
CA THR A 106 21.57 -0.32 -3.00
C THR A 106 20.52 -0.53 -4.09
N LEU A 107 19.86 0.55 -4.52
CA LEU A 107 18.84 0.52 -5.57
C LEU A 107 19.44 0.11 -6.92
N ALA A 108 20.60 0.66 -7.29
CA ALA A 108 21.28 0.33 -8.54
C ALA A 108 21.70 -1.14 -8.61
N ALA A 109 22.12 -1.74 -7.48
CA ALA A 109 22.45 -3.16 -7.40
C ALA A 109 21.25 -4.07 -7.70
N HIS A 110 20.02 -3.55 -7.58
CA HIS A 110 18.77 -4.26 -7.89
C HIS A 110 18.11 -3.76 -9.19
N GLY A 111 18.84 -3.00 -10.01
CA GLY A 111 18.36 -2.50 -11.30
C GLY A 111 17.41 -1.29 -11.22
N VAL A 112 17.27 -0.67 -10.04
CA VAL A 112 16.45 0.54 -9.89
C VAL A 112 17.29 1.77 -10.20
N ALA A 113 16.90 2.50 -11.25
CA ALA A 113 17.57 3.74 -11.63
C ALA A 113 17.32 4.85 -10.58
N GLY A 114 18.39 5.54 -10.19
CA GLY A 114 18.34 6.69 -9.31
C GLY A 114 19.38 7.74 -9.70
N GLU A 115 19.05 9.01 -9.53
CA GLU A 115 19.87 10.16 -9.89
C GLU A 115 20.10 11.03 -8.65
N LEU A 116 21.37 11.31 -8.32
CA LEU A 116 21.67 12.30 -7.29
C LEU A 116 21.51 13.70 -7.87
N VAL A 117 20.77 14.54 -7.15
CA VAL A 117 20.44 15.91 -7.51
C VAL A 117 21.09 16.83 -6.47
N ASP A 118 21.88 17.79 -6.93
CA ASP A 118 22.45 18.80 -6.05
C ASP A 118 21.41 19.85 -5.62
N SER A 119 21.78 20.72 -4.68
CA SER A 119 20.88 21.74 -4.14
C SER A 119 20.37 22.75 -5.16
N GLY A 120 21.19 23.11 -6.16
CA GLY A 120 20.83 24.08 -7.20
C GLY A 120 19.80 23.51 -8.17
N VAL A 121 20.03 22.28 -8.66
CA VAL A 121 19.08 21.57 -9.51
C VAL A 121 17.80 21.26 -8.73
N LEU A 122 17.89 20.86 -7.46
CA LEU A 122 16.73 20.60 -6.62
C LEU A 122 15.83 21.84 -6.48
N ALA A 123 16.41 23.02 -6.23
CA ALA A 123 15.66 24.26 -6.11
C ALA A 123 14.96 24.65 -7.42
N ALA A 124 15.55 24.33 -8.58
CA ALA A 124 14.91 24.54 -9.88
C ALA A 124 13.76 23.54 -10.14
N LEU A 125 13.91 22.29 -9.71
CA LEU A 125 12.87 21.26 -9.86
C LEU A 125 11.66 21.52 -8.95
N GLU A 126 11.89 21.97 -7.72
CA GLU A 126 10.86 22.15 -6.69
C GLU A 126 11.02 23.48 -5.95
N PRO A 127 10.58 24.60 -6.54
CA PRO A 127 10.82 25.95 -6.01
C PRO A 127 10.18 26.25 -4.65
N MET A 128 9.18 25.45 -4.24
CA MET A 128 8.55 25.60 -2.93
C MET A 128 9.39 25.08 -1.77
N LEU A 129 10.44 24.30 -2.04
CA LEU A 129 11.33 23.78 -1.00
C LEU A 129 12.08 24.93 -0.33
N ARG A 130 12.35 24.78 0.97
CA ARG A 130 13.21 25.70 1.70
C ARG A 130 14.62 25.70 1.10
N ALA A 131 15.29 26.84 1.22
CA ALA A 131 16.72 26.93 0.94
C ALA A 131 17.55 26.09 1.93
N GLY A 132 18.79 25.77 1.53
CA GLY A 132 19.77 25.08 2.37
C GLY A 132 19.51 23.59 2.56
N LEU A 133 18.81 22.93 1.63
CA LEU A 133 18.85 21.47 1.51
C LEU A 133 20.17 21.03 0.87
N GLY A 134 20.69 19.87 1.26
CA GLY A 134 21.92 19.31 0.69
C GLY A 134 21.75 18.84 -0.75
N GLY A 135 20.53 18.42 -1.11
CA GLY A 135 20.19 17.85 -2.41
C GLY A 135 19.10 16.78 -2.26
N ALA A 136 19.01 15.87 -3.22
CA ALA A 136 18.08 14.75 -3.16
C ALA A 136 18.59 13.53 -3.95
N LEU A 137 18.06 12.35 -3.61
CA LEU A 137 18.05 11.20 -4.53
C LEU A 137 16.72 11.17 -5.27
N ARG A 138 16.78 11.33 -6.59
CA ARG A 138 15.64 11.22 -7.49
C ARG A 138 15.48 9.79 -7.98
N ILE A 139 14.31 9.20 -7.76
CA ILE A 139 13.90 7.92 -8.33
C ILE A 139 12.87 8.22 -9.41
N PRO A 140 13.27 8.34 -10.70
CA PRO A 140 12.38 8.79 -11.76
C PRO A 140 11.26 7.80 -12.04
N GLY A 141 11.49 6.51 -11.77
CA GLY A 141 10.52 5.46 -12.05
C GLY A 141 9.32 5.40 -11.10
N ASP A 142 9.37 6.12 -9.98
CA ASP A 142 8.29 6.17 -9.00
C ASP A 142 7.12 7.02 -9.50
N GLY A 143 5.99 6.95 -8.79
CA GLY A 143 4.85 7.77 -9.12
C GLY A 143 3.70 7.65 -8.14
N ILE A 144 2.53 8.07 -8.59
CA ILE A 144 1.30 8.03 -7.81
C ILE A 144 0.14 7.52 -8.64
N LEU A 145 -0.91 7.10 -7.95
CA LEU A 145 -2.25 6.91 -8.51
C LEU A 145 -3.33 7.26 -7.48
N TYR A 146 -4.60 7.20 -7.88
CA TYR A 146 -5.75 7.26 -6.99
C TYR A 146 -6.33 5.85 -6.81
N ALA A 147 -6.03 5.25 -5.66
CA ALA A 147 -6.26 3.83 -5.42
C ALA A 147 -7.75 3.41 -5.46
N PRO A 148 -8.73 4.18 -4.96
CA PRO A 148 -10.15 3.79 -5.02
C PRO A 148 -10.67 3.60 -6.45
N VAL A 149 -10.39 4.55 -7.33
CA VAL A 149 -10.82 4.45 -8.74
C VAL A 149 -10.04 3.36 -9.46
N THR A 150 -8.76 3.20 -9.15
CA THR A 150 -7.92 2.14 -9.73
C THR A 150 -8.40 0.75 -9.32
N ALA A 151 -8.78 0.54 -8.05
CA ALA A 151 -9.34 -0.72 -7.57
C ALA A 151 -10.64 -1.07 -8.30
N ASN A 152 -11.57 -0.10 -8.41
CA ASN A 152 -12.81 -0.30 -9.15
C ASN A 152 -12.55 -0.58 -10.65
N TRP A 153 -11.61 0.13 -11.26
CA TRP A 153 -11.22 -0.11 -12.65
C TRP A 153 -10.67 -1.52 -12.86
N LEU A 154 -9.80 -2.02 -11.98
CA LEU A 154 -9.27 -3.39 -12.06
C LEU A 154 -10.39 -4.45 -12.02
N LEU A 155 -11.39 -4.26 -11.16
CA LEU A 155 -12.56 -5.15 -11.03
C LEU A 155 -13.46 -5.16 -12.27
N GLN A 156 -13.45 -4.09 -13.07
CA GLN A 156 -14.28 -3.94 -14.27
C GLN A 156 -13.51 -4.21 -15.57
N ARG A 157 -12.19 -4.32 -15.49
CA ARG A 157 -11.31 -4.36 -16.68
C ARG A 157 -11.39 -5.67 -17.45
N VAL A 158 -11.69 -6.77 -16.78
CA VAL A 158 -11.76 -8.11 -17.39
C VAL A 158 -13.09 -8.77 -17.03
N PRO A 159 -13.65 -9.60 -17.94
CA PRO A 159 -14.82 -10.40 -17.60
C PRO A 159 -14.49 -11.44 -16.53
N GLY A 160 -15.51 -12.02 -15.91
CA GLY A 160 -15.35 -13.09 -14.91
C GLY A 160 -15.25 -12.61 -13.47
N ILE A 161 -15.27 -11.31 -13.22
CA ILE A 161 -15.32 -10.72 -11.87
C ILE A 161 -16.76 -10.26 -11.58
N VAL A 162 -17.30 -10.69 -10.44
CA VAL A 162 -18.56 -10.19 -9.90
C VAL A 162 -18.27 -9.54 -8.56
N LEU A 163 -18.53 -8.24 -8.43
CA LEU A 163 -18.51 -7.55 -7.14
C LEU A 163 -19.89 -7.60 -6.50
N ARG A 164 -19.95 -8.04 -5.24
CA ARG A 164 -21.18 -8.07 -4.46
C ARG A 164 -20.97 -7.41 -3.11
N ARG A 165 -21.92 -6.52 -2.75
CA ARG A 165 -21.85 -5.80 -1.49
C ARG A 165 -22.39 -6.66 -0.35
N ASP A 166 -21.50 -7.38 0.31
CA ASP A 166 -21.82 -8.23 1.47
C ASP A 166 -20.69 -8.21 2.49
N LYS A 167 -21.08 -8.35 3.77
CA LYS A 167 -20.14 -8.55 4.86
C LYS A 167 -19.91 -10.03 5.10
N VAL A 168 -18.65 -10.47 5.03
CA VAL A 168 -18.24 -11.81 5.48
C VAL A 168 -17.99 -11.77 6.98
N VAL A 169 -18.47 -12.78 7.70
CA VAL A 169 -18.33 -12.91 9.17
C VAL A 169 -17.55 -14.15 9.60
N ALA A 170 -17.39 -15.14 8.73
CA ALA A 170 -16.54 -16.31 8.98
C ALA A 170 -15.97 -16.89 7.70
N VAL A 171 -14.78 -17.52 7.82
CA VAL A 171 -14.12 -18.29 6.77
C VAL A 171 -13.73 -19.64 7.36
N ASP A 172 -14.18 -20.72 6.72
CA ASP A 172 -13.86 -22.09 7.08
C ASP A 172 -13.46 -22.88 5.84
N GLY A 173 -12.14 -23.05 5.65
CA GLY A 173 -11.56 -23.58 4.43
C GLY A 173 -12.09 -22.82 3.19
N PRO A 174 -12.69 -23.51 2.22
CA PRO A 174 -13.24 -22.89 1.01
C PRO A 174 -14.67 -22.35 1.16
N SER A 175 -15.22 -22.28 2.38
CA SER A 175 -16.55 -21.76 2.67
C SER A 175 -16.49 -20.38 3.34
N VAL A 176 -17.40 -19.49 2.96
CA VAL A 176 -17.58 -18.16 3.58
C VAL A 176 -19.00 -17.97 4.09
N THR A 177 -19.14 -17.46 5.31
CA THR A 177 -20.44 -17.12 5.91
C THR A 177 -20.64 -15.63 5.86
N LEU A 178 -21.79 -15.19 5.36
CA LEU A 178 -22.19 -13.80 5.25
C LEU A 178 -22.96 -13.35 6.50
N ALA A 179 -22.97 -12.04 6.76
CA ALA A 179 -23.68 -11.46 7.90
C ALA A 179 -25.21 -11.70 7.86
N ASN A 180 -25.79 -11.95 6.68
CA ASN A 180 -27.20 -12.31 6.52
C ASN A 180 -27.49 -13.80 6.73
N GLY A 181 -26.50 -14.60 7.15
CA GLY A 181 -26.60 -16.04 7.36
C GLY A 181 -26.40 -16.88 6.10
N GLY A 182 -26.27 -16.26 4.92
CA GLY A 182 -25.96 -16.96 3.69
C GLY A 182 -24.56 -17.59 3.72
N VAL A 183 -24.42 -18.78 3.15
CA VAL A 183 -23.13 -19.46 3.01
C VAL A 183 -22.80 -19.61 1.54
N LEU A 184 -21.58 -19.25 1.16
CA LEU A 184 -21.06 -19.50 -0.18
C LEU A 184 -19.89 -20.47 -0.09
N ARG A 185 -19.73 -21.28 -1.12
CA ARG A 185 -18.59 -22.18 -1.28
C ARG A 185 -17.93 -21.91 -2.62
N ALA A 186 -16.60 -21.84 -2.60
CA ALA A 186 -15.77 -21.77 -3.80
C ALA A 186 -14.75 -22.91 -3.77
N GLU A 187 -13.84 -22.97 -4.73
CA GLU A 187 -12.69 -23.88 -4.63
C GLU A 187 -11.60 -23.26 -3.74
N ARG A 188 -11.50 -21.92 -3.74
CA ARG A 188 -10.52 -21.15 -2.98
C ARG A 188 -11.12 -19.85 -2.45
N VAL A 189 -10.62 -19.37 -1.30
CA VAL A 189 -10.97 -18.09 -0.70
C VAL A 189 -9.71 -17.26 -0.51
N VAL A 190 -9.66 -16.04 -1.04
CA VAL A 190 -8.58 -15.07 -0.79
C VAL A 190 -9.05 -14.05 0.23
N VAL A 191 -8.37 -13.97 1.38
CA VAL A 191 -8.57 -12.95 2.39
C VAL A 191 -7.66 -11.76 2.06
N ALA A 192 -8.26 -10.63 1.69
CA ALA A 192 -7.59 -9.40 1.27
C ALA A 192 -8.25 -8.13 1.85
N ASN A 193 -9.01 -8.25 2.95
CA ASN A 193 -9.76 -7.17 3.59
C ASN A 193 -8.93 -6.36 4.60
N GLY A 194 -7.63 -6.23 4.36
CA GLY A 194 -6.72 -5.40 5.17
C GLY A 194 -6.68 -5.81 6.65
N VAL A 195 -6.66 -4.84 7.55
CA VAL A 195 -6.58 -5.11 9.01
C VAL A 195 -7.83 -5.83 9.54
N ALA A 196 -8.97 -5.71 8.85
CA ALA A 196 -10.20 -6.41 9.22
C ALA A 196 -10.09 -7.93 9.04
N ALA A 197 -9.06 -8.44 8.35
CA ALA A 197 -8.77 -9.87 8.24
C ALA A 197 -8.66 -10.55 9.62
N ARG A 198 -8.20 -9.82 10.65
CA ARG A 198 -8.13 -10.28 12.05
C ARG A 198 -9.49 -10.72 12.62
N THR A 199 -10.59 -10.20 12.09
CA THR A 199 -11.94 -10.60 12.52
C THR A 199 -12.35 -11.97 11.99
N LEU A 200 -11.78 -12.38 10.85
CA LEU A 200 -12.02 -13.67 10.20
C LEU A 200 -10.97 -14.71 10.61
N LEU A 201 -9.74 -14.25 10.81
CA LEU A 201 -8.56 -15.04 11.16
C LEU A 201 -7.80 -14.35 12.32
N PRO A 202 -8.24 -14.54 13.58
CA PRO A 202 -7.66 -13.88 14.75
C PRO A 202 -6.19 -14.20 15.01
N GLU A 203 -5.69 -15.31 14.46
CA GLU A 203 -4.29 -15.72 14.53
C GLU A 203 -3.34 -14.88 13.68
N LEU A 204 -3.86 -14.05 12.76
CA LEU A 204 -3.04 -13.20 11.92
C LEU A 204 -2.27 -12.18 12.76
N PRO A 205 -0.93 -12.08 12.63
CA PRO A 205 -0.10 -11.18 13.43
C PRO A 205 -0.15 -9.74 12.89
N LEU A 206 -1.35 -9.23 12.62
CA LEU A 206 -1.55 -7.90 12.05
C LEU A 206 -1.86 -6.88 13.15
N ARG A 207 -1.20 -5.73 13.08
CA ARG A 207 -1.48 -4.57 13.94
C ARG A 207 -1.98 -3.39 13.09
N PRO A 208 -3.05 -2.68 13.49
CA PRO A 208 -3.40 -1.42 12.87
C PRO A 208 -2.31 -0.39 13.16
N LYS A 209 -1.84 0.29 12.12
CA LYS A 209 -0.88 1.40 12.23
C LYS A 209 -1.52 2.65 11.67
N LYS A 210 -2.02 3.50 12.58
CA LYS A 210 -2.74 4.73 12.25
C LYS A 210 -1.81 5.75 11.61
N GLY A 211 -2.30 6.45 10.59
CA GLY A 211 -1.63 7.57 9.95
C GLY A 211 -2.58 8.73 9.70
N HIS A 212 -2.12 9.95 10.00
CA HIS A 212 -2.81 11.19 9.70
C HIS A 212 -2.47 11.69 8.30
N LEU A 213 -3.45 12.31 7.66
CA LEU A 213 -3.32 12.96 6.36
C LEU A 213 -4.07 14.29 6.33
N LEU A 214 -3.61 15.20 5.49
CA LEU A 214 -4.31 16.43 5.12
C LEU A 214 -4.22 16.65 3.62
N ILE A 215 -5.28 17.16 3.01
CA ILE A 215 -5.27 17.61 1.61
C ILE A 215 -5.57 19.10 1.54
N THR A 216 -4.82 19.81 0.70
CA THR A 216 -5.01 21.25 0.47
C THR A 216 -6.14 21.54 -0.51
N ASP A 217 -6.47 22.81 -0.68
CA ASP A 217 -7.16 23.30 -1.88
C ASP A 217 -6.27 23.13 -3.13
N ARG A 218 -6.74 23.55 -4.31
CA ARG A 218 -6.04 23.38 -5.58
C ARG A 218 -4.99 24.47 -5.81
N TYR A 219 -3.74 24.04 -5.91
CA TYR A 219 -2.56 24.85 -6.20
C TYR A 219 -1.72 24.15 -7.29
N PRO A 220 -2.17 24.16 -8.56
CA PRO A 220 -1.50 23.43 -9.64
C PRO A 220 -0.10 24.00 -9.94
N GLY A 221 0.84 23.12 -10.26
CA GLY A 221 2.23 23.50 -10.62
C GLY A 221 3.14 23.86 -9.45
N CYS A 222 2.63 23.77 -8.21
CA CYS A 222 3.38 24.09 -6.99
C CYS A 222 4.41 23.03 -6.59
N VAL A 223 4.08 21.75 -6.79
CA VAL A 223 4.95 20.60 -6.53
C VAL A 223 4.82 19.65 -7.71
N SER A 224 5.94 19.10 -8.20
CA SER A 224 5.95 18.25 -9.39
C SER A 224 6.26 16.77 -9.10
N HIS A 225 7.07 16.49 -8.08
CA HIS A 225 7.50 15.16 -7.66
C HIS A 225 6.85 14.75 -6.33
N GLN A 226 6.91 13.46 -5.99
CA GLN A 226 6.68 13.04 -4.62
C GLN A 226 7.88 13.50 -3.77
N LEU A 227 7.63 14.24 -2.70
CA LEU A 227 8.68 14.78 -1.84
C LEU A 227 8.68 14.02 -0.52
N VAL A 228 9.80 13.37 -0.20
CA VAL A 228 9.93 12.55 1.01
C VAL A 228 11.25 12.91 1.69
N GLU A 229 11.26 13.13 3.00
CA GLU A 229 12.53 13.30 3.71
C GLU A 229 13.33 12.00 3.76
N LEU A 230 14.64 12.07 3.53
CA LEU A 230 15.49 10.88 3.56
C LEU A 230 15.63 10.31 4.98
N GLY A 231 15.68 11.19 5.99
CA GLY A 231 15.62 10.81 7.42
C GLY A 231 14.38 9.98 7.82
N TYR A 232 13.40 9.83 6.92
CA TYR A 232 12.24 8.97 7.11
C TYR A 232 12.60 7.52 7.44
N ALA A 233 13.64 6.96 6.80
CA ALA A 233 14.03 5.56 6.98
C ALA A 233 14.41 5.25 8.44
N ALA A 234 15.14 6.16 9.10
CA ALA A 234 15.49 6.02 10.52
C ALA A 234 14.25 6.08 11.46
N SER A 235 13.18 6.76 11.06
CA SER A 235 11.95 6.90 11.85
C SER A 235 10.87 5.85 11.53
N ALA A 236 11.02 5.11 10.41
CA ALA A 236 10.07 4.10 9.96
C ALA A 236 10.12 2.81 10.79
N HIS A 237 11.29 2.51 11.36
CA HIS A 237 11.56 1.34 12.18
C HIS A 237 11.29 1.54 13.67
N ALA A 238 10.74 2.67 14.11
CA ALA A 238 10.24 2.80 15.46
C ALA A 238 9.04 1.84 15.62
N SER A 239 9.30 0.69 16.27
CA SER A 239 8.31 -0.37 16.51
C SER A 239 7.21 0.05 17.47
N ASP A 240 7.43 1.14 18.22
CA ASP A 240 6.51 1.66 19.23
C ASP A 240 6.47 3.19 19.24
N GLY A 241 5.31 3.73 19.61
CA GLY A 241 5.07 5.15 19.79
C GLY A 241 4.58 5.89 18.53
N THR A 242 4.50 7.22 18.67
CA THR A 242 4.00 8.13 17.62
C THR A 242 5.18 8.79 16.90
N SER A 243 5.32 8.56 15.59
CA SER A 243 6.28 9.29 14.73
C SER A 243 5.58 10.10 13.64
N VAL A 244 6.24 11.15 13.15
CA VAL A 244 5.82 11.93 11.97
C VAL A 244 7.00 12.13 11.06
N ALA A 245 6.73 12.27 9.77
CA ALA A 245 7.74 12.64 8.79
C ALA A 245 7.13 13.49 7.68
N PHE A 246 8.01 14.15 6.95
CA PHE A 246 7.70 14.91 5.76
C PHE A 246 7.45 13.99 4.57
N ASN A 247 6.22 14.02 4.06
CA ASN A 247 5.84 13.41 2.80
C ASN A 247 4.74 14.26 2.15
N VAL A 248 5.01 14.80 0.97
CA VAL A 248 4.05 15.60 0.21
C VAL A 248 3.96 15.07 -1.21
N GLN A 249 2.73 14.92 -1.69
CA GLN A 249 2.44 14.42 -3.02
C GLN A 249 1.53 15.37 -3.78
N PRO A 250 1.90 15.76 -5.02
CA PRO A 250 1.00 16.51 -5.87
C PRO A 250 -0.11 15.62 -6.39
N ARG A 251 -1.32 16.16 -6.53
CA ARG A 251 -2.43 15.49 -7.24
C ARG A 251 -2.62 16.15 -8.61
N PRO A 252 -3.02 15.40 -9.65
CA PRO A 252 -3.30 15.98 -10.97
C PRO A 252 -4.31 17.13 -10.98
N THR A 253 -5.18 17.16 -9.97
CA THR A 253 -6.20 18.19 -9.76
C THR A 253 -5.66 19.45 -9.07
N GLY A 254 -4.36 19.52 -8.77
CA GLY A 254 -3.68 20.67 -8.17
C GLY A 254 -3.59 20.63 -6.64
N GLN A 255 -4.30 19.74 -5.94
CA GLN A 255 -4.13 19.62 -4.49
C GLN A 255 -2.78 19.01 -4.13
N LEU A 256 -2.30 19.34 -2.93
CA LEU A 256 -1.18 18.67 -2.27
C LEU A 256 -1.73 17.76 -1.18
N LEU A 257 -1.33 16.49 -1.23
CA LEU A 257 -1.61 15.52 -0.18
C LEU A 257 -0.42 15.45 0.76
N ILE A 258 -0.66 15.72 2.03
CA ILE A 258 0.35 15.85 3.07
C ILE A 258 0.20 14.69 4.05
N GLY A 259 1.27 13.95 4.22
CA GLY A 259 1.39 12.85 5.15
C GLY A 259 2.83 12.77 5.70
N SER A 260 3.16 11.78 6.52
CA SER A 260 2.19 11.04 7.33
C SER A 260 2.75 10.82 8.72
N SER A 261 1.83 10.53 9.66
CA SER A 261 2.18 9.97 10.96
C SER A 261 2.15 8.45 10.95
N ARG A 262 2.73 7.85 12.00
CA ARG A 262 2.60 6.44 12.34
C ARG A 262 2.34 6.32 13.85
N GLN A 263 1.31 5.58 14.22
CA GLN A 263 0.92 5.31 15.60
C GLN A 263 0.47 3.86 15.73
N PHE A 264 1.02 3.15 16.71
CA PHE A 264 0.72 1.73 17.00
C PHE A 264 -0.08 1.53 18.28
N ASP A 265 -0.29 2.60 19.04
CA ASP A 265 -0.84 2.66 20.39
C ASP A 265 -2.34 3.04 20.40
N THR A 266 -2.96 3.18 19.24
CA THR A 266 -4.37 3.59 19.13
C THR A 266 -5.07 2.98 17.92
N GLU A 267 -6.30 2.50 18.15
CA GLU A 267 -7.26 2.10 17.12
C GLU A 267 -8.39 3.16 16.94
N ASP A 268 -8.31 4.31 17.63
CA ASP A 268 -9.30 5.40 17.50
C ASP A 268 -9.14 6.08 16.12
N PRO A 269 -10.19 6.09 15.26
CA PRO A 269 -10.13 6.66 13.91
C PRO A 269 -10.22 8.19 13.88
N ARG A 270 -10.33 8.88 15.02
CA ARG A 270 -10.42 10.34 15.04
C ARG A 270 -9.06 10.97 14.75
N VAL A 271 -9.08 12.10 14.07
CA VAL A 271 -7.88 12.95 13.92
C VAL A 271 -7.47 13.48 15.29
N GLU A 272 -6.19 13.36 15.62
CA GLU A 272 -5.59 13.89 16.84
C GLU A 272 -4.87 15.21 16.52
N PRO A 273 -5.40 16.37 16.98
CA PRO A 273 -4.83 17.67 16.65
C PRO A 273 -3.34 17.83 16.99
N PRO A 274 -2.82 17.31 18.13
CA PRO A 274 -1.39 17.41 18.43
C PRO A 274 -0.49 16.69 17.41
N VAL A 275 -0.92 15.51 16.94
CA VAL A 275 -0.17 14.71 15.95
C VAL A 275 -0.23 15.37 14.58
N LEU A 276 -1.43 15.82 14.17
CA LEU A 276 -1.61 16.55 12.92
C LEU A 276 -0.76 17.84 12.91
N ALA A 277 -0.77 18.62 13.99
CA ALA A 277 0.03 19.84 14.08
C ALA A 277 1.53 19.56 14.02
N ARG A 278 2.01 18.45 14.62
CA ARG A 278 3.41 18.03 14.51
C ARG A 278 3.79 17.64 13.08
N MET A 279 2.92 16.90 12.39
CA MET A 279 3.09 16.53 10.98
C MET A 279 3.15 17.76 10.08
N LEU A 280 2.22 18.71 10.24
CA LEU A 280 2.18 19.94 9.45
C LEU A 280 3.39 20.84 9.72
N ARG A 281 3.84 20.96 10.98
CA ARG A 281 5.09 21.68 11.29
C ARG A 281 6.30 21.05 10.62
N ARG A 282 6.39 19.72 10.59
CA ARG A 282 7.46 19.02 9.85
C ARG A 282 7.38 19.33 8.36
N ALA A 283 6.19 19.37 7.78
CA ALA A 283 5.99 19.71 6.38
C ALA A 283 6.35 21.15 6.02
N VAL A 284 5.93 22.12 6.84
CA VAL A 284 6.35 23.54 6.70
C VAL A 284 7.86 23.69 6.83
N GLY A 285 8.52 22.84 7.62
CA GLY A 285 9.98 22.79 7.73
C GLY A 285 10.71 22.41 6.43
N TYR A 286 10.04 21.77 5.46
CA TYR A 286 10.59 21.48 4.13
C TYR A 286 9.99 22.38 3.04
N LEU A 287 8.70 22.73 3.15
CA LEU A 287 7.96 23.58 2.21
C LEU A 287 7.33 24.77 2.97
N PRO A 288 8.06 25.87 3.23
CA PRO A 288 7.57 26.97 4.06
C PRO A 288 6.26 27.59 3.56
N ALA A 289 6.10 27.69 2.23
CA ALA A 289 4.90 28.23 1.60
C ALA A 289 3.62 27.40 1.87
N LEU A 290 3.72 26.17 2.41
CA LEU A 290 2.55 25.43 2.89
C LEU A 290 1.80 26.16 4.02
N ALA A 291 2.48 27.03 4.77
CA ALA A 291 1.86 27.77 5.87
C ALA A 291 0.75 28.74 5.41
N ASP A 292 0.81 29.16 4.14
CA ASP A 292 -0.13 30.11 3.53
C ASP A 292 -1.25 29.43 2.74
N LEU A 293 -1.25 28.08 2.65
CA LEU A 293 -2.23 27.33 1.89
C LEU A 293 -3.43 26.89 2.74
N ASN A 294 -4.58 26.75 2.10
CA ASN A 294 -5.79 26.24 2.75
C ASN A 294 -5.80 24.72 2.77
N GLY A 295 -5.92 24.13 3.97
CA GLY A 295 -6.28 22.72 4.14
C GLY A 295 -7.79 22.53 4.09
N ILE A 296 -8.29 21.67 3.20
CA ILE A 296 -9.74 21.47 3.02
C ILE A 296 -10.27 20.24 3.76
N ARG A 297 -9.40 19.30 4.12
CA ARG A 297 -9.77 18.10 4.87
C ARG A 297 -8.56 17.47 5.55
N SER A 298 -8.76 16.97 6.76
CA SER A 298 -7.87 16.01 7.43
C SER A 298 -8.62 14.74 7.79
N TRP A 299 -7.91 13.61 7.80
CA TRP A 299 -8.45 12.31 8.17
C TRP A 299 -7.33 11.38 8.63
N THR A 300 -7.71 10.18 9.08
CA THR A 300 -6.76 9.11 9.36
C THR A 300 -7.09 7.86 8.57
N GLY A 301 -6.10 6.99 8.41
CA GLY A 301 -6.26 5.62 7.93
C GLY A 301 -5.42 4.65 8.73
N PHE A 302 -5.78 3.37 8.67
CA PHE A 302 -5.04 2.29 9.33
C PHE A 302 -4.35 1.41 8.30
N ARG A 303 -3.04 1.35 8.38
CA ARG A 303 -2.22 0.37 7.67
C ARG A 303 -2.35 -0.98 8.39
N ALA A 304 -2.27 -2.08 7.64
CA ALA A 304 -2.23 -3.41 8.20
C ALA A 304 -0.75 -3.82 8.35
N ALA A 305 -0.21 -3.68 9.55
CA ALA A 305 1.19 -3.93 9.85
C ALA A 305 1.46 -5.39 10.18
N SER A 306 2.38 -6.02 9.46
CA SER A 306 2.96 -7.32 9.83
C SER A 306 4.19 -7.11 10.74
N PRO A 307 4.66 -8.14 11.47
CA PRO A 307 5.77 -7.99 12.40
C PRO A 307 7.10 -7.63 11.74
N ASP A 308 7.33 -8.09 10.51
CA ASP A 308 8.56 -7.90 9.73
C ASP A 308 8.43 -6.83 8.64
N GLY A 309 7.26 -6.17 8.53
CA GLY A 309 6.97 -5.18 7.49
C GLY A 309 6.65 -5.76 6.11
N LEU A 310 6.75 -7.09 5.93
CA LEU A 310 6.46 -7.76 4.66
C LEU A 310 5.04 -8.34 4.63
N PRO A 311 4.35 -8.34 3.48
CA PRO A 311 3.01 -8.92 3.39
C PRO A 311 3.03 -10.44 3.60
N LEU A 312 1.85 -10.98 3.91
CA LEU A 312 1.56 -12.41 3.97
C LEU A 312 0.82 -12.79 2.67
N LEU A 313 1.53 -13.49 1.78
CA LEU A 313 1.13 -13.82 0.41
C LEU A 313 1.26 -15.32 0.18
N GLY A 314 0.13 -16.03 0.14
CA GLY A 314 0.12 -17.47 -0.12
C GLY A 314 -0.98 -18.21 0.63
N GLU A 315 -0.99 -19.53 0.54
CA GLU A 315 -1.97 -20.37 1.23
C GLU A 315 -1.69 -20.39 2.75
N HIS A 316 -2.76 -20.39 3.54
CA HIS A 316 -2.69 -20.49 4.98
C HIS A 316 -2.27 -21.92 5.37
N PRO A 317 -1.17 -22.11 6.13
CA PRO A 317 -0.58 -23.44 6.33
C PRO A 317 -1.50 -24.43 7.06
N ALA A 318 -2.36 -23.95 7.97
CA ALA A 318 -3.33 -24.80 8.68
C ALA A 318 -4.75 -24.82 8.08
N ARG A 319 -5.03 -24.08 6.99
CA ARG A 319 -6.39 -23.90 6.46
C ARG A 319 -6.39 -24.07 4.94
N PRO A 320 -6.41 -25.31 4.43
CA PRO A 320 -6.44 -25.57 2.99
C PRO A 320 -7.58 -24.85 2.28
N GLY A 321 -7.28 -24.23 1.14
CA GLY A 321 -8.22 -23.41 0.37
C GLY A 321 -8.35 -21.96 0.84
N VAL A 322 -7.74 -21.57 1.97
CA VAL A 322 -7.68 -20.17 2.43
C VAL A 322 -6.34 -19.56 2.04
N TRP A 323 -6.40 -18.49 1.27
CA TRP A 323 -5.25 -17.77 0.73
C TRP A 323 -5.21 -16.36 1.32
N LEU A 324 -4.01 -15.86 1.56
CA LEU A 324 -3.78 -14.56 2.19
C LEU A 324 -3.15 -13.60 1.19
N ALA A 325 -3.66 -12.38 1.19
CA ALA A 325 -3.03 -11.21 0.60
C ALA A 325 -3.26 -10.03 1.55
N VAL A 326 -2.52 -10.02 2.65
CA VAL A 326 -2.68 -9.03 3.75
C VAL A 326 -1.32 -8.56 4.28
N GLY A 327 -1.31 -7.54 5.16
CA GLY A 327 -0.09 -7.10 5.84
C GLY A 327 0.82 -6.18 5.04
N HIS A 328 0.28 -5.50 4.01
CA HIS A 328 1.08 -4.63 3.11
C HIS A 328 1.53 -3.30 3.71
N GLU A 329 1.34 -3.09 5.01
CA GLU A 329 1.78 -1.87 5.70
C GLU A 329 1.34 -0.58 4.97
N GLY A 330 2.29 0.30 4.64
CA GLY A 330 2.08 1.52 3.87
C GLY A 330 2.20 1.35 2.36
N LEU A 331 2.55 0.15 1.87
CA LEU A 331 2.91 -0.11 0.48
C LEU A 331 1.84 -0.86 -0.31
N GLY A 332 0.66 -1.14 0.26
CA GLY A 332 -0.38 -1.93 -0.41
C GLY A 332 -0.81 -1.43 -1.79
N VAL A 333 -0.71 -0.13 -2.08
CA VAL A 333 -0.94 0.38 -3.45
C VAL A 333 0.23 0.02 -4.37
N THR A 334 1.45 0.28 -3.92
CA THR A 334 2.68 -0.05 -4.66
C THR A 334 2.73 -1.54 -4.99
N THR A 335 2.50 -2.41 -4.01
CA THR A 335 2.76 -3.86 -4.09
C THR A 335 1.56 -4.70 -4.51
N ALA A 336 0.40 -4.11 -4.77
CA ALA A 336 -0.84 -4.85 -5.09
C ALA A 336 -0.71 -5.78 -6.32
N PRO A 337 -0.29 -5.31 -7.52
CA PRO A 337 -0.10 -6.19 -8.69
C PRO A 337 0.94 -7.28 -8.47
N GLY A 338 2.09 -6.94 -7.85
CA GLY A 338 3.13 -7.91 -7.53
C GLY A 338 2.61 -9.00 -6.58
N SER A 339 1.88 -8.60 -5.54
CA SER A 339 1.25 -9.52 -4.58
C SER A 339 0.25 -10.45 -5.26
N ALA A 340 -0.59 -9.91 -6.13
CA ALA A 340 -1.56 -10.69 -6.90
C ALA A 340 -0.87 -11.73 -7.79
N ARG A 341 0.20 -11.33 -8.48
CA ARG A 341 1.04 -12.21 -9.31
C ARG A 341 1.65 -13.37 -8.52
N LEU A 342 2.16 -13.09 -7.32
CA LEU A 342 2.73 -14.13 -6.45
C LEU A 342 1.68 -15.12 -5.94
N VAL A 343 0.52 -14.62 -5.51
CA VAL A 343 -0.60 -15.47 -5.08
C VAL A 343 -1.10 -16.33 -6.24
N ALA A 344 -1.27 -15.74 -7.43
CA ALA A 344 -1.68 -16.47 -8.62
C ALA A 344 -0.64 -17.53 -9.04
N ALA A 345 0.66 -17.20 -9.06
CA ALA A 345 1.69 -18.16 -9.44
C ALA A 345 1.66 -19.40 -8.55
N GLN A 346 1.57 -19.21 -7.23
CA GLN A 346 1.42 -20.31 -6.27
C GLN A 346 0.14 -21.12 -6.52
N MET A 347 -1.00 -20.46 -6.71
CA MET A 347 -2.31 -21.10 -6.96
C MET A 347 -2.35 -21.97 -8.23
N PHE A 348 -1.55 -21.63 -9.24
CA PHE A 348 -1.50 -22.33 -10.53
C PHE A 348 -0.29 -23.26 -10.66
N GLY A 349 0.58 -23.35 -9.64
CA GLY A 349 1.82 -24.13 -9.72
C GLY A 349 2.81 -23.59 -10.75
N GLU A 350 2.76 -22.29 -11.02
CA GLU A 350 3.64 -21.60 -11.95
C GLU A 350 4.95 -21.20 -11.25
N ARG A 351 6.03 -21.03 -12.03
CA ARG A 351 7.27 -20.43 -11.52
C ARG A 351 7.01 -18.97 -11.12
N PRO A 352 7.24 -18.57 -9.86
CA PRO A 352 7.07 -17.17 -9.45
C PRO A 352 8.06 -16.22 -10.14
N PRO A 353 7.66 -14.96 -10.41
CA PRO A 353 8.53 -13.96 -11.04
C PRO A 353 9.66 -13.46 -10.13
N ILE A 354 9.44 -13.50 -8.81
CA ILE A 354 10.44 -13.22 -7.76
C ILE A 354 10.29 -14.28 -6.66
N ASP A 355 11.29 -14.38 -5.77
CA ASP A 355 11.26 -15.32 -4.64
C ASP A 355 10.02 -15.11 -3.76
N VAL A 356 9.30 -16.18 -3.44
CA VAL A 356 8.06 -16.14 -2.64
C VAL A 356 8.28 -16.39 -1.16
N GLU A 357 9.39 -17.05 -0.79
CA GLU A 357 9.67 -17.47 0.59
C GLU A 357 9.56 -16.32 1.60
N PRO A 358 10.10 -15.10 1.32
CA PRO A 358 10.00 -13.98 2.24
C PRO A 358 8.57 -13.48 2.48
N TYR A 359 7.57 -13.93 1.70
CA TYR A 359 6.18 -13.49 1.80
C TYR A 359 5.22 -14.59 2.24
N LEU A 360 5.66 -15.84 2.38
CA LEU A 360 4.78 -16.94 2.79
C LEU A 360 4.18 -16.75 4.19
N PRO A 361 2.88 -17.04 4.41
CA PRO A 361 2.28 -16.97 5.74
C PRO A 361 2.92 -17.87 6.79
N GLY A 362 3.59 -18.95 6.36
CA GLY A 362 4.30 -19.90 7.22
C GLY A 362 5.42 -19.28 8.06
N ARG A 363 5.86 -18.04 7.78
CA ARG A 363 6.80 -17.29 8.64
C ARG A 363 6.26 -17.05 10.05
N PHE A 364 4.94 -16.97 10.21
CA PHE A 364 4.29 -16.67 11.48
C PHE A 364 3.16 -17.64 11.86
N LEU A 365 2.56 -18.30 10.87
CA LEU A 365 1.46 -19.23 11.08
C LEU A 365 1.99 -20.66 11.01
N SER A 366 1.57 -21.53 11.93
CA SER A 366 1.97 -22.94 11.96
C SER A 366 0.79 -23.86 11.63
N THR A 367 1.10 -25.11 11.28
CA THR A 367 0.12 -26.19 11.07
C THR A 367 -0.49 -26.74 12.37
N SER A 368 0.04 -26.34 13.52
CA SER A 368 -0.42 -26.84 14.81
C SER A 368 -1.74 -26.19 15.21
N PRO A 369 -2.76 -26.96 15.62
CA PRO A 369 -3.98 -26.38 16.14
C PRO A 369 -3.66 -25.57 17.39
N VAL A 370 -4.15 -24.32 17.45
CA VAL A 370 -4.18 -23.55 18.69
C VAL A 370 -5.07 -24.31 19.65
N VAL A 371 -4.48 -25.13 20.52
CA VAL A 371 -5.18 -25.71 21.65
C VAL A 371 -5.53 -24.53 22.55
N GLY A 372 -6.79 -24.09 22.47
CA GLY A 372 -7.31 -23.07 23.36
C GLY A 372 -7.09 -23.51 24.80
N VAL A 373 -6.23 -22.78 25.50
CA VAL A 373 -6.16 -22.86 26.96
C VAL A 373 -7.44 -22.20 27.46
N LEU A 374 -8.46 -23.01 27.72
CA LEU A 374 -9.52 -22.64 28.63
C LEU A 374 -8.90 -22.58 30.02
N SER A 375 -8.86 -21.40 30.61
CA SER A 375 -8.69 -21.20 32.06
C SER A 375 -9.69 -20.18 32.54
#